data_AF-A0A7Y4SMZ6-F1
#
_entry.id   AF-A0A7Y4SMZ6-F1
#
_cell.length_a   1.000
_cell.length_b   1.000
_cell.length_c   1.000
_cell.angle_alpha   90.00
_cell.angle_beta   90.00
_cell.angle_gamma   90.00
#
_symmetry.space_group_name_H-M   'P 1'
#
loop_
_entity.id
_entity.type
_entity.pdbx_description
1 polymer ?
#
loop_
_entity_poly.entity_id
_entity_poly.type
_entity_poly.pdbx_seq_one_letter_code
_entity_poly.pdbx_strand_id
1 'polypeptide(L)'
;MRFLRNRDVLLGLVLLAGVLVVVVQPLRPFLSVAEEFSSTYHVDLIPGFILLVVAYTAHFCRQRYEASIVARKEAWESEEIERDSAELKQLVATLQAFGNSPDANVLTGELTRLLQPFLKSRRCWVATSTSEGWCWLLEPHDKSDAWTLMNLARSFADPYEMDEPLPSDWYLVPLRTRGQMLGVLGVDKTQPMSASERSRADAVATVLAISIKNIQLLTKMRTLNESDALTGCFNRAYGFEALELQMRRSKRTQSRLAVLMLDVDDFKTINDKHGHLAGDRVLEAVGGTLRRSLRTTDIKCRYGGDEFLVVLLDTPLEAARSVAEHLRRACESVQVEVPGGRLSCKISVGVTDSNPGELDAPALVHRADEALYLDKSLRGRIQPRVKTGDTAIHAVVAVPSESA
;
A
#
# COMPACT_ATOMS: atom_id res chain seq x y z
N MET A 1 -47.17 -39.71 -19.28
CA MET A 1 -46.97 -40.01 -20.71
C MET A 1 -48.26 -39.67 -21.46
N ARG A 2 -48.39 -38.41 -21.91
CA ARG A 2 -49.59 -37.89 -22.59
C ARG A 2 -49.18 -37.49 -24.02
N PHE A 3 -49.81 -38.14 -24.99
CA PHE A 3 -50.16 -37.64 -26.33
C PHE A 3 -49.16 -36.69 -27.02
N LEU A 4 -48.21 -37.27 -27.77
CA LEU A 4 -47.75 -36.65 -29.01
C LEU A 4 -48.96 -36.54 -29.94
N ARG A 5 -49.52 -35.35 -30.03
CA ARG A 5 -50.71 -35.02 -30.82
C ARG A 5 -50.30 -35.08 -32.29
N ASN A 6 -51.12 -35.67 -33.16
CA ASN A 6 -50.86 -35.89 -34.60
C ASN A 6 -50.24 -34.71 -35.39
N ARG A 7 -50.26 -33.48 -34.86
CA ARG A 7 -49.59 -32.30 -35.44
C ARG A 7 -48.07 -32.31 -35.30
N ASP A 8 -47.51 -32.88 -34.23
CA ASP A 8 -46.04 -32.92 -34.03
C ASP A 8 -45.38 -33.96 -34.93
N VAL A 9 -46.10 -35.05 -35.22
CA VAL A 9 -45.70 -36.05 -36.22
C VAL A 9 -45.72 -35.45 -37.62
N LEU A 10 -46.73 -34.62 -37.94
CA LEU A 10 -46.82 -33.92 -39.21
C LEU A 10 -45.68 -32.90 -39.38
N LEU A 11 -45.36 -32.15 -38.32
CA LEU A 11 -44.24 -31.20 -38.30
C LEU A 11 -42.89 -31.91 -38.47
N GLY A 12 -42.71 -33.06 -37.81
CA GLY A 12 -41.54 -33.92 -37.98
C GLY A 12 -41.40 -34.43 -39.43
N LEU A 13 -42.49 -34.88 -40.04
CA LEU A 13 -42.51 -35.34 -41.44
C LEU A 13 -42.21 -34.21 -42.44
N VAL A 14 -42.73 -33.00 -42.21
CA VAL A 14 -42.47 -31.83 -43.06
C VAL A 14 -41.03 -31.36 -42.94
N LEU A 15 -40.46 -31.36 -41.73
CA LEU A 15 -39.04 -31.06 -41.51
C LEU A 15 -38.13 -32.11 -42.14
N LEU A 16 -38.46 -33.39 -41.98
CA LEU A 16 -37.71 -34.50 -42.60
C LEU A 16 -37.78 -34.41 -44.13
N ALA A 17 -38.95 -34.11 -44.70
CA ALA A 17 -39.12 -33.88 -46.13
C ALA A 17 -38.37 -32.63 -46.61
N GLY A 18 -38.34 -31.55 -45.82
CA GLY A 18 -37.57 -30.34 -46.12
C GLY A 18 -36.06 -30.60 -46.14
N VAL A 19 -35.54 -31.35 -45.16
CA VAL A 19 -34.13 -31.79 -45.14
C VAL A 19 -33.84 -32.71 -46.32
N LEU A 20 -34.76 -33.63 -46.64
CA LEU A 20 -34.63 -34.52 -47.80
C LEU A 20 -34.59 -33.72 -49.10
N VAL A 21 -35.42 -32.69 -49.27
CA VAL A 21 -35.43 -31.83 -50.46
C VAL A 21 -34.13 -31.05 -50.61
N VAL A 22 -33.61 -30.47 -49.52
CA VAL A 22 -32.33 -29.72 -49.52
C VAL A 22 -31.14 -30.62 -49.85
N VAL A 23 -31.18 -31.89 -49.44
CA VAL A 23 -30.12 -32.87 -49.72
C VAL A 23 -30.26 -33.50 -51.11
N VAL A 24 -31.48 -33.78 -51.57
CA VAL A 24 -31.75 -34.46 -52.85
C VAL A 24 -31.66 -33.52 -54.05
N GLN A 25 -31.99 -32.24 -53.91
CA GLN A 25 -31.86 -31.26 -55.00
C GLN A 25 -30.44 -31.19 -55.62
N PRO A 26 -29.36 -31.04 -54.84
CA PRO A 26 -28.00 -31.02 -55.40
C PRO A 26 -27.53 -32.39 -55.91
N LEU A 27 -28.18 -33.49 -55.50
CA LEU A 27 -27.86 -34.85 -55.95
C LEU A 27 -28.58 -35.25 -57.24
N ARG A 28 -29.69 -34.58 -57.61
CA ARG A 28 -30.44 -34.84 -58.86
C ARG A 28 -29.58 -34.93 -60.12
N PRO A 29 -28.67 -33.98 -60.42
CA PRO A 29 -27.86 -34.05 -61.64
C PRO A 29 -26.89 -35.25 -61.63
N PHE A 30 -26.45 -35.71 -60.45
CA PHE A 30 -25.59 -36.89 -60.33
C PHE A 30 -26.38 -38.19 -60.50
N LEU A 31 -27.61 -38.25 -59.97
CA LEU A 31 -28.50 -39.40 -60.15
C LEU A 31 -28.96 -39.55 -61.61
N SER A 32 -29.24 -38.45 -62.31
CA SER A 32 -29.58 -38.50 -63.74
C SER A 32 -28.42 -38.99 -64.60
N VAL A 33 -27.19 -38.56 -64.28
CA VAL A 33 -25.98 -39.07 -64.96
C VAL A 33 -25.76 -40.56 -64.66
N ALA A 34 -26.00 -41.00 -63.42
CA ALA A 34 -25.89 -42.41 -63.05
C ALA A 34 -26.93 -43.30 -63.75
N GLU A 35 -28.17 -42.83 -63.92
CA GLU A 35 -29.23 -43.51 -64.68
C GLU A 35 -28.93 -43.55 -66.19
N GLU A 36 -28.43 -42.45 -66.76
CA GLU A 36 -28.03 -42.37 -68.16
C GLU A 36 -26.87 -43.35 -68.46
N PHE A 37 -25.89 -43.43 -67.55
CA PHE A 37 -24.78 -44.37 -67.65
C PHE A 37 -25.22 -45.83 -67.45
N SER A 38 -26.12 -46.10 -66.50
CA SER A 38 -26.67 -47.44 -66.26
C SER A 38 -27.46 -47.95 -67.49
N SER A 39 -28.25 -47.08 -68.13
CA SER A 39 -29.00 -47.44 -69.34
C SER A 39 -28.12 -47.66 -70.57
N THR A 40 -26.99 -46.93 -70.67
CA THR A 40 -26.06 -47.04 -71.80
C THR A 40 -25.14 -48.26 -71.71
N TYR A 41 -24.77 -48.68 -70.50
CA TYR A 41 -23.75 -49.74 -70.28
C TYR A 41 -24.28 -51.00 -69.57
N HIS A 42 -25.58 -51.07 -69.23
CA HIS A 42 -26.22 -52.19 -68.51
C HIS A 42 -25.56 -52.57 -67.17
N VAL A 43 -25.00 -51.59 -66.44
CA VAL A 43 -24.38 -51.81 -65.12
C VAL A 43 -25.11 -50.98 -64.06
N ASP A 44 -25.63 -51.65 -63.02
CA ASP A 44 -26.33 -51.00 -61.91
C ASP A 44 -25.35 -50.23 -61.01
N LEU A 45 -25.14 -48.96 -61.34
CA LEU A 45 -24.25 -48.03 -60.62
C LEU A 45 -24.90 -47.39 -59.37
N ILE A 46 -26.21 -47.54 -59.22
CA ILE A 46 -26.99 -46.92 -58.13
C ILE A 46 -26.54 -47.40 -56.73
N PRO A 47 -26.35 -48.71 -56.46
CA PRO A 47 -25.88 -49.17 -55.15
C PRO A 47 -24.49 -48.66 -54.79
N GLY A 48 -23.58 -48.57 -55.77
CA GLY A 48 -22.23 -48.05 -55.58
C GLY A 48 -22.22 -46.56 -55.26
N PHE A 49 -23.07 -45.78 -55.94
CA PHE A 49 -23.23 -44.35 -55.68
C PHE A 49 -23.81 -44.09 -54.28
N ILE A 50 -24.82 -44.87 -53.87
CA ILE A 50 -25.39 -44.79 -52.51
C ILE A 50 -24.33 -45.11 -51.45
N LEU A 51 -23.53 -46.16 -51.66
CA LEU A 51 -22.46 -46.54 -50.72
C LEU A 51 -21.41 -45.42 -50.59
N LEU A 52 -21.05 -44.78 -51.70
CA LEU A 52 -20.09 -43.68 -51.74
C LEU A 52 -20.61 -42.42 -51.03
N VAL A 53 -21.89 -42.09 -51.22
CA VAL A 53 -22.54 -40.97 -50.51
C VAL A 53 -22.60 -41.24 -49.00
N VAL A 54 -22.94 -42.46 -48.59
CA VAL A 54 -22.98 -42.84 -47.16
C VAL A 54 -21.58 -42.80 -46.55
N ALA A 55 -20.57 -43.35 -47.21
CA ALA A 55 -19.19 -43.33 -46.75
C ALA A 55 -18.64 -41.91 -46.64
N TYR A 56 -18.91 -41.05 -47.63
CA TYR A 56 -18.50 -39.65 -47.63
C TYR A 56 -19.20 -38.87 -46.51
N THR A 57 -20.50 -39.09 -46.31
CA THR A 57 -21.27 -38.45 -45.24
C THR A 57 -20.77 -38.88 -43.86
N ALA A 58 -20.50 -40.17 -43.67
CA ALA A 58 -19.95 -40.69 -42.41
C ALA A 58 -18.54 -40.13 -42.12
N HIS A 59 -17.68 -40.05 -43.13
CA HIS A 59 -16.36 -39.42 -43.02
C HIS A 59 -16.47 -37.94 -42.65
N PHE A 60 -17.35 -37.19 -43.32
CA PHE A 60 -17.56 -35.76 -43.08
C PHE A 60 -18.17 -35.49 -41.69
N CYS A 61 -19.12 -36.32 -41.25
CA CYS A 61 -19.67 -36.26 -39.90
C CYS A 61 -18.60 -36.55 -38.84
N ARG A 62 -17.76 -37.58 -39.05
CA ARG A 62 -16.67 -37.92 -38.13
C ARG A 62 -15.64 -36.80 -38.04
N GLN A 63 -15.24 -36.23 -39.19
CA GLN A 63 -14.29 -35.13 -39.25
C GLN A 63 -14.81 -33.87 -38.55
N ARG A 64 -16.11 -33.56 -38.71
CA ARG A 64 -16.76 -32.47 -37.97
C ARG A 64 -16.86 -32.73 -36.46
N TYR A 65 -17.11 -33.97 -36.07
CA TYR A 65 -17.19 -34.35 -34.66
C TYR A 65 -15.82 -34.20 -33.97
N GLU A 66 -14.75 -34.71 -34.58
CA GLU A 66 -13.38 -34.59 -34.06
C GLU A 66 -12.93 -33.11 -33.97
N ALA A 67 -13.19 -32.32 -35.00
CA ALA A 67 -12.90 -30.87 -35.00
C ALA A 67 -13.67 -30.12 -33.89
N SER A 68 -14.92 -30.51 -33.61
CA SER A 68 -15.74 -29.88 -32.56
C SER A 68 -15.25 -30.19 -31.14
N ILE A 69 -14.68 -31.38 -30.92
CA ILE A 69 -14.11 -31.76 -29.61
C ILE A 69 -12.83 -31.00 -29.34
N VAL A 70 -11.93 -30.91 -30.32
CA VAL A 70 -10.66 -30.16 -30.21
C VAL A 70 -10.95 -28.68 -29.97
N ALA A 71 -11.82 -28.07 -30.78
CA ALA A 71 -12.20 -26.67 -30.61
C ALA A 71 -12.85 -26.38 -29.26
N ARG A 72 -13.65 -27.31 -28.72
CA ARG A 72 -14.27 -27.17 -27.40
C ARG A 72 -13.27 -27.30 -26.26
N LYS A 73 -12.26 -28.17 -26.40
CA LYS A 73 -11.17 -28.30 -25.44
C LYS A 73 -10.27 -27.07 -25.44
N GLU A 74 -9.90 -26.57 -26.62
CA GLU A 74 -9.11 -25.34 -26.78
C GLU A 74 -9.88 -24.11 -26.27
N ALA A 75 -11.19 -24.02 -26.54
CA ALA A 75 -12.03 -22.96 -26.00
C ALA A 75 -12.11 -23.02 -24.47
N TRP A 76 -12.23 -24.22 -23.88
CA TRP A 76 -12.23 -24.39 -22.43
C TRP A 76 -10.90 -24.00 -21.78
N GLU A 77 -9.77 -24.41 -22.37
CA GLU A 77 -8.44 -24.03 -21.88
C GLU A 77 -8.20 -22.51 -22.03
N SER A 78 -8.67 -21.90 -23.12
CA SER A 78 -8.58 -20.46 -23.33
C SER A 78 -9.45 -19.67 -22.34
N GLU A 79 -10.68 -20.12 -22.07
CA GLU A 79 -11.56 -19.51 -21.07
C GLU A 79 -10.96 -19.61 -19.66
N GLU A 80 -10.33 -20.74 -19.31
CA GLU A 80 -9.64 -20.92 -18.02
C GLU A 80 -8.43 -19.98 -17.89
N ILE A 81 -7.60 -19.86 -18.93
CA ILE A 81 -6.45 -18.96 -18.96
C ILE A 81 -6.88 -17.48 -18.89
N GLU A 82 -7.93 -17.09 -19.64
CA GLU A 82 -8.47 -15.72 -19.59
C GLU A 82 -9.04 -15.38 -18.22
N ARG A 83 -9.73 -16.33 -17.58
CA ARG A 83 -10.25 -16.19 -16.22
C ARG A 83 -9.12 -16.02 -15.21
N ASP A 84 -8.11 -16.89 -15.25
CA ASP A 84 -6.93 -16.81 -14.37
C ASP A 84 -6.18 -15.48 -14.55
N SER A 85 -6.06 -14.99 -15.80
CA SER A 85 -5.46 -13.69 -16.13
C SER A 85 -6.29 -12.51 -15.61
N ALA A 86 -7.61 -12.58 -15.71
CA ALA A 86 -8.51 -11.55 -15.19
C ALA A 86 -8.47 -11.48 -13.66
N GLU A 87 -8.48 -12.64 -12.99
CA GLU A 87 -8.34 -12.74 -11.54
C GLU A 87 -6.99 -12.15 -11.09
N LEU A 88 -5.89 -12.46 -11.78
CA LEU A 88 -4.56 -11.91 -11.46
C LEU A 88 -4.49 -10.39 -11.65
N LYS A 89 -5.11 -9.84 -12.70
CA LYS A 89 -5.23 -8.39 -12.91
C LYS A 89 -6.03 -7.72 -11.79
N GLN A 90 -7.12 -8.34 -11.33
CA GLN A 90 -7.93 -7.83 -10.23
C GLN A 90 -7.13 -7.85 -8.91
N LEU A 91 -6.35 -8.91 -8.65
CA LEU A 91 -5.46 -9.00 -7.49
C LEU A 91 -4.43 -7.87 -7.50
N VAL A 92 -3.78 -7.62 -8.64
CA VAL A 92 -2.83 -6.51 -8.83
C VAL A 92 -3.49 -5.16 -8.58
N ALA A 93 -4.66 -4.90 -9.16
CA ALA A 93 -5.40 -3.65 -8.97
C ALA A 93 -5.81 -3.42 -7.51
N THR A 94 -6.25 -4.49 -6.83
CA THR A 94 -6.64 -4.40 -5.40
C THR A 94 -5.40 -4.13 -4.53
N LEU A 95 -4.29 -4.84 -4.77
CA LEU A 95 -3.00 -4.61 -4.12
C LEU A 95 -2.43 -3.20 -4.34
N GLN A 96 -2.67 -2.60 -5.50
CA GLN A 96 -2.35 -1.20 -5.76
C GLN A 96 -3.23 -0.22 -4.95
N ALA A 97 -4.51 -0.53 -4.76
CA ALA A 97 -5.40 0.28 -3.92
C ALA A 97 -5.03 0.21 -2.42
N PHE A 98 -4.47 -0.91 -1.94
CA PHE A 98 -4.05 -1.08 -0.54
C PHE A 98 -2.85 -0.22 -0.12
N GLY A 99 -1.98 0.19 -1.05
CA GLY A 99 -0.84 1.08 -0.75
C GLY A 99 -1.23 2.45 -0.18
N ASN A 100 -2.53 2.79 -0.19
CA ASN A 100 -3.07 4.05 0.31
C ASN A 100 -3.76 3.94 1.69
N SER A 101 -3.88 2.75 2.29
CA SER A 101 -4.54 2.56 3.60
C SER A 101 -3.52 2.42 4.74
N PRO A 102 -3.60 3.23 5.81
CA PRO A 102 -2.60 3.26 6.88
C PRO A 102 -2.75 2.17 7.97
N ASP A 103 -3.73 1.25 7.89
CA ASP A 103 -4.08 0.38 9.00
C ASP A 103 -3.68 -1.10 8.80
N ALA A 104 -2.73 -1.58 9.60
CA ALA A 104 -2.11 -2.90 9.48
C ALA A 104 -3.09 -4.07 9.66
N ASN A 105 -4.11 -3.91 10.52
CA ASN A 105 -5.10 -4.95 10.78
C ASN A 105 -6.11 -5.11 9.63
N VAL A 106 -6.36 -4.04 8.86
CA VAL A 106 -7.20 -4.08 7.66
C VAL A 106 -6.49 -4.84 6.55
N LEU A 107 -5.16 -4.70 6.45
CA LEU A 107 -4.33 -5.38 5.46
C LEU A 107 -4.38 -6.90 5.61
N THR A 108 -4.30 -7.45 6.83
CA THR A 108 -4.29 -8.90 7.06
C THR A 108 -5.61 -9.58 6.66
N GLY A 109 -6.75 -8.97 7.03
CA GLY A 109 -8.07 -9.50 6.70
C GLY A 109 -8.39 -9.48 5.19
N GLU A 110 -7.97 -8.41 4.51
CA GLU A 110 -8.17 -8.26 3.07
C GLU A 110 -7.22 -9.16 2.26
N LEU A 111 -5.95 -9.29 2.66
CA LEU A 111 -5.01 -10.23 2.04
C LEU A 111 -5.50 -11.68 2.15
N THR A 112 -6.05 -12.08 3.29
CA THR A 112 -6.65 -13.41 3.47
C THR A 112 -7.76 -13.66 2.45
N ARG A 113 -8.67 -12.68 2.30
CA ARG A 113 -9.80 -12.76 1.35
C ARG A 113 -9.32 -12.82 -0.10
N LEU A 114 -8.25 -12.12 -0.43
CA LEU A 114 -7.69 -12.06 -1.78
C LEU A 114 -6.91 -13.30 -2.15
N LEU A 115 -6.24 -13.95 -1.20
CA LEU A 115 -5.41 -15.14 -1.45
C LEU A 115 -6.23 -16.43 -1.48
N GLN A 116 -7.33 -16.51 -0.73
CA GLN A 116 -8.17 -17.71 -0.61
C GLN A 116 -8.67 -18.29 -1.96
N PRO A 117 -9.22 -17.48 -2.89
CA PRO A 117 -9.70 -17.98 -4.18
C PRO A 117 -8.59 -18.63 -5.02
N PHE A 118 -7.39 -18.03 -5.05
CA PHE A 118 -6.25 -18.51 -5.86
C PHE A 118 -5.64 -19.81 -5.34
N LEU A 119 -5.69 -20.00 -4.01
CA LEU A 119 -5.10 -21.16 -3.34
C LEU A 119 -6.11 -22.27 -3.05
N LYS A 120 -7.32 -22.21 -3.62
CA LYS A 120 -8.39 -23.23 -3.49
C LYS A 120 -8.61 -23.67 -2.03
N SER A 121 -8.57 -22.74 -1.08
CA SER A 121 -8.72 -22.98 0.36
C SER A 121 -7.58 -23.77 1.04
N ARG A 122 -6.39 -23.87 0.44
CA ARG A 122 -5.20 -24.36 1.15
C ARG A 122 -4.79 -23.36 2.24
N ARG A 123 -4.28 -23.88 3.37
CA ARG A 123 -3.70 -23.03 4.42
C ARG A 123 -2.45 -22.36 3.85
N CYS A 124 -2.28 -21.08 4.14
CA CYS A 124 -1.10 -20.32 3.75
C CYS A 124 -0.74 -19.30 4.82
N TRP A 125 0.52 -18.88 4.79
CA TRP A 125 1.05 -17.80 5.61
C TRP A 125 2.05 -16.99 4.79
N VAL A 126 2.24 -15.74 5.18
CA VAL A 126 3.16 -14.83 4.50
C VAL A 126 3.98 -14.10 5.54
N ALA A 127 5.30 -14.29 5.48
CA ALA A 127 6.27 -13.58 6.30
C ALA A 127 7.05 -12.57 5.44
N THR A 128 7.37 -11.41 5.99
CA THR A 128 8.13 -10.35 5.31
C THR A 128 9.23 -9.81 6.22
N SER A 129 10.34 -9.38 5.61
CA SER A 129 11.45 -8.76 6.31
C SER A 129 11.36 -7.24 6.22
N THR A 130 11.44 -6.58 7.36
CA THR A 130 11.49 -5.11 7.49
C THR A 130 12.82 -4.68 8.11
N SER A 131 13.05 -3.37 8.22
CA SER A 131 14.22 -2.82 8.94
C SER A 131 14.22 -3.14 10.44
N GLU A 132 13.05 -3.44 11.02
CA GLU A 132 12.88 -3.79 12.44
C GLU A 132 12.92 -5.32 12.67
N GLY A 133 13.05 -6.10 11.59
CA GLY A 133 13.07 -7.56 11.61
C GLY A 133 11.93 -8.20 10.83
N TRP A 134 11.77 -9.51 11.03
CA TRP A 134 10.75 -10.33 10.36
C TRP A 134 9.41 -10.24 11.06
N CYS A 135 8.34 -10.06 10.27
CA CYS A 135 6.97 -10.00 10.77
C CYS A 135 6.00 -10.76 9.86
N TRP A 136 4.80 -11.05 10.39
CA TRP A 136 3.72 -11.67 9.63
C TRP A 136 2.97 -10.62 8.82
N LEU A 137 2.83 -10.87 7.53
CA LEU A 137 1.85 -10.18 6.68
C LEU A 137 0.52 -10.96 6.67
N LEU A 138 0.61 -12.30 6.72
CA LEU A 138 -0.50 -13.21 6.94
C LEU A 138 -0.05 -14.27 7.96
N GLU A 139 -0.67 -14.26 9.14
CA GLU A 139 -0.37 -15.23 10.20
C GLU A 139 -0.83 -16.65 9.80
N PRO A 140 -0.10 -17.70 10.24
CA PRO A 140 -0.58 -19.06 10.09
C PRO A 140 -1.87 -19.28 10.89
N HIS A 141 -2.73 -20.14 10.36
CA HIS A 141 -4.02 -20.45 11.00
C HIS A 141 -3.83 -21.11 12.40
N ASP A 142 -2.78 -21.91 12.56
CA ASP A 142 -2.41 -22.49 13.85
C ASP A 142 -1.27 -21.68 14.48
N LYS A 143 -1.54 -21.07 15.63
CA LYS A 143 -0.57 -20.24 16.35
C LYS A 143 0.52 -21.06 17.05
N SER A 144 0.29 -22.37 17.28
CA SER A 144 1.29 -23.24 17.89
C SER A 144 2.52 -23.45 17.00
N ASP A 145 2.33 -23.37 15.68
CA ASP A 145 3.41 -23.50 14.68
C ASP A 145 4.09 -22.17 14.34
N ALA A 146 3.58 -21.03 14.83
CA ALA A 146 4.02 -19.71 14.39
C ALA A 146 5.52 -19.47 14.58
N TRP A 147 6.09 -19.87 15.72
CA TRP A 147 7.53 -19.70 15.94
C TRP A 147 8.36 -20.52 14.95
N THR A 148 7.99 -21.78 14.74
CA THR A 148 8.65 -22.71 13.81
C THR A 148 8.58 -22.21 12.37
N LEU A 149 7.42 -21.72 11.94
CA LEU A 149 7.22 -21.19 10.59
C LEU A 149 7.97 -19.87 10.36
N MET A 150 8.11 -19.03 11.38
CA MET A 150 8.92 -17.80 11.27
C MET A 150 10.41 -18.14 11.12
N ASN A 151 10.92 -19.11 11.89
CA ASN A 151 12.31 -19.57 11.74
C ASN A 151 12.54 -20.25 10.39
N LEU A 152 11.55 -21.00 9.90
CA LEU A 152 11.57 -21.57 8.56
C LEU A 152 11.68 -20.48 7.48
N ALA A 153 10.90 -19.40 7.59
CA ALA A 153 10.95 -18.27 6.66
C ALA A 153 12.32 -17.56 6.69
N ARG A 154 12.89 -17.35 7.88
CA ARG A 154 14.23 -16.76 8.07
C ARG A 154 15.32 -17.62 7.42
N SER A 155 15.35 -18.91 7.74
CA SER A 155 16.34 -19.87 7.23
C SER A 155 16.23 -20.04 5.72
N PHE A 156 15.02 -19.98 5.16
CA PHE A 156 14.81 -20.02 3.72
C PHE A 156 15.30 -18.75 3.01
N ALA A 157 15.29 -17.60 3.70
CA ALA A 157 15.81 -16.35 3.19
C ALA A 157 17.34 -16.24 3.30
N ASP A 158 17.92 -16.79 4.37
CA ASP A 158 19.38 -16.89 4.58
C ASP A 158 19.82 -18.34 4.83
N PRO A 159 20.29 -19.06 3.79
CA PRO A 159 20.64 -20.47 3.89
C PRO A 159 21.86 -20.79 4.78
N TYR A 160 22.63 -19.80 5.24
CA TYR A 160 23.81 -20.01 6.09
C TYR A 160 23.47 -20.22 7.57
N GLU A 161 22.22 -20.00 7.99
CA GLU A 161 21.74 -20.19 9.38
C GLU A 161 21.05 -21.55 9.62
N MET A 162 21.24 -22.57 8.78
CA MET A 162 20.53 -23.85 8.93
C MET A 162 21.23 -24.85 9.86
N ASP A 163 20.60 -25.17 11.00
CA ASP A 163 20.91 -26.32 11.86
C ASP A 163 19.88 -27.47 11.77
N GLU A 164 18.68 -27.27 11.19
CA GLU A 164 17.60 -28.27 11.16
C GLU A 164 16.94 -28.46 9.77
N PRO A 165 16.47 -29.68 9.43
CA PRO A 165 15.81 -29.97 8.16
C PRO A 165 14.44 -29.28 8.04
N LEU A 166 14.14 -28.77 6.85
CA LEU A 166 12.88 -28.09 6.52
C LEU A 166 11.66 -29.01 6.82
N PRO A 167 10.61 -28.53 7.50
CA PRO A 167 9.35 -29.26 7.64
C PRO A 167 8.79 -29.63 6.26
N SER A 168 8.46 -30.91 6.05
CA SER A 168 8.07 -31.48 4.75
C SER A 168 6.73 -30.97 4.19
N ASP A 169 5.95 -30.31 5.02
CA ASP A 169 4.52 -30.08 4.79
C ASP A 169 4.24 -28.73 4.13
N TRP A 170 5.27 -27.92 3.90
CA TRP A 170 5.12 -26.59 3.30
C TRP A 170 5.84 -26.49 1.96
N TYR A 171 5.14 -25.94 0.97
CA TYR A 171 5.75 -25.44 -0.25
C TYR A 171 6.11 -23.98 -0.03
N LEU A 172 7.41 -23.68 0.01
CA LEU A 172 7.93 -22.35 0.27
C LEU A 172 8.24 -21.64 -1.05
N VAL A 173 7.71 -20.43 -1.19
CA VAL A 173 7.91 -19.59 -2.37
C VAL A 173 8.56 -18.28 -1.94
N PRO A 174 9.70 -17.89 -2.53
CA PRO A 174 10.38 -16.66 -2.17
C PRO A 174 9.65 -15.44 -2.74
N LEU A 175 9.43 -14.43 -1.90
CA LEU A 175 8.99 -13.11 -2.33
C LEU A 175 10.23 -12.30 -2.73
N ARG A 176 10.59 -12.31 -4.02
CA ARG A 176 11.81 -11.65 -4.51
C ARG A 176 11.52 -10.59 -5.57
N THR A 177 12.24 -9.46 -5.51
CA THR A 177 12.27 -8.44 -6.57
C THR A 177 13.71 -8.07 -6.90
N ARG A 178 14.11 -8.15 -8.19
CA ARG A 178 15.46 -7.76 -8.68
C ARG A 178 16.61 -8.25 -7.77
N GLY A 179 16.57 -9.51 -7.36
CA GLY A 179 17.61 -10.14 -6.53
C GLY A 179 17.50 -9.91 -5.02
N GLN A 180 16.62 -9.02 -4.55
CA GLN A 180 16.36 -8.82 -3.12
C GLN A 180 15.27 -9.78 -2.63
N MET A 181 15.55 -10.50 -1.53
CA MET A 181 14.56 -11.28 -0.77
C MET A 181 13.77 -10.35 0.14
N LEU A 182 12.45 -10.30 -0.04
CA LEU A 182 11.55 -9.47 0.76
C LEU A 182 10.77 -10.28 1.78
N GLY A 183 10.60 -11.58 1.55
CA GLY A 183 9.81 -12.45 2.42
C GLY A 183 9.57 -13.83 1.84
N VAL A 184 8.69 -14.59 2.47
CA VAL A 184 8.35 -15.98 2.10
C VAL A 184 6.83 -16.17 2.15
N LEU A 185 6.29 -16.81 1.11
CA LEU A 185 4.95 -17.39 1.09
C LEU A 185 5.06 -18.88 1.37
N GLY A 186 4.41 -19.36 2.42
CA GLY A 186 4.25 -20.78 2.68
C GLY A 186 2.86 -21.26 2.29
N VAL A 187 2.79 -22.32 1.49
CA VAL A 187 1.53 -22.97 1.08
C VAL A 187 1.52 -24.41 1.58
N ASP A 188 0.40 -24.80 2.19
CA ASP A 188 0.22 -26.15 2.71
C ASP A 188 0.28 -27.21 1.59
N LYS A 189 1.23 -28.14 1.74
CA LYS A 189 1.56 -29.22 0.83
C LYS A 189 1.24 -30.60 1.43
N THR A 190 0.45 -30.68 2.50
CA THR A 190 -0.08 -31.94 3.05
C THR A 190 -0.80 -32.77 1.98
N GLN A 191 -1.45 -32.11 1.02
CA GLN A 191 -1.92 -32.74 -0.23
C GLN A 191 -0.99 -32.41 -1.39
N PRO A 192 -0.74 -33.36 -2.32
CA PRO A 192 0.08 -33.11 -3.51
C PRO A 192 -0.38 -31.87 -4.25
N MET A 193 0.57 -31.00 -4.61
CA MET A 193 0.29 -29.83 -5.44
C MET A 193 0.52 -30.18 -6.91
N SER A 194 -0.45 -29.87 -7.75
CA SER A 194 -0.34 -29.87 -9.21
C SER A 194 0.67 -28.82 -9.71
N ALA A 195 1.15 -28.98 -10.95
CA ALA A 195 2.00 -27.96 -11.57
C ALA A 195 1.29 -26.60 -11.70
N SER A 196 -0.02 -26.61 -11.99
CA SER A 196 -0.86 -25.40 -12.06
C SER A 196 -0.96 -24.70 -10.70
N GLU A 197 -1.10 -25.43 -9.58
CA GLU A 197 -1.11 -24.84 -8.23
C GLU A 197 0.23 -24.18 -7.87
N ARG A 198 1.35 -24.82 -8.22
CA ARG A 198 2.68 -24.23 -8.00
C ARG A 198 2.88 -22.95 -8.80
N SER A 199 2.51 -22.98 -10.08
CA SER A 199 2.56 -21.80 -10.96
C SER A 199 1.72 -20.63 -10.42
N ARG A 200 0.51 -20.90 -9.90
CA ARG A 200 -0.31 -19.86 -9.24
C ARG A 200 0.35 -19.32 -7.97
N ALA A 201 0.93 -20.18 -7.13
CA ALA A 201 1.62 -19.75 -5.92
C ALA A 201 2.83 -18.85 -6.25
N ASP A 202 3.61 -19.19 -7.28
CA ASP A 202 4.74 -18.39 -7.77
C ASP A 202 4.29 -17.04 -8.34
N ALA A 203 3.18 -17.02 -9.08
CA ALA A 203 2.60 -15.78 -9.61
C ALA A 203 2.11 -14.86 -8.47
N VAL A 204 1.39 -15.40 -7.49
CA VAL A 204 0.93 -14.67 -6.30
C VAL A 204 2.13 -14.14 -5.51
N ALA A 205 3.15 -14.96 -5.28
CA ALA A 205 4.39 -14.54 -4.60
C ALA A 205 5.08 -13.39 -5.31
N THR A 206 5.13 -13.42 -6.64
CA THR A 206 5.71 -12.34 -7.46
C THR A 206 4.94 -11.03 -7.27
N VAL A 207 3.60 -11.08 -7.35
CA VAL A 207 2.75 -9.90 -7.16
C VAL A 207 2.89 -9.36 -5.74
N LEU A 208 2.84 -10.23 -4.72
CA LEU A 208 3.05 -9.84 -3.32
C LEU A 208 4.41 -9.17 -3.11
N ALA A 209 5.48 -9.72 -3.70
CA ALA A 209 6.82 -9.14 -3.61
C ALA A 209 6.86 -7.72 -4.19
N ILE A 210 6.25 -7.50 -5.36
CA ILE A 210 6.15 -6.16 -5.97
C ILE A 210 5.36 -5.20 -5.08
N SER A 211 4.22 -5.63 -4.54
CA SER A 211 3.37 -4.80 -3.67
C SER A 211 4.07 -4.41 -2.37
N ILE A 212 4.73 -5.37 -1.70
CA ILE A 212 5.54 -5.11 -0.50
C ILE A 212 6.64 -4.11 -0.83
N LYS A 213 7.35 -4.30 -1.95
CA LYS A 213 8.41 -3.38 -2.37
C LYS A 213 7.88 -1.97 -2.64
N ASN A 214 6.74 -1.86 -3.31
CA ASN A 214 6.09 -0.58 -3.59
C ASN A 214 5.67 0.12 -2.30
N ILE A 215 5.09 -0.59 -1.34
CA ILE A 215 4.74 -0.03 -0.03
C ILE A 215 6.00 0.44 0.70
N GLN A 216 7.06 -0.36 0.74
CA GLN A 216 8.34 0.05 1.35
C GLN A 216 8.93 1.29 0.68
N LEU A 217 8.85 1.39 -0.66
CA LEU A 217 9.31 2.56 -1.41
C LEU A 217 8.44 3.78 -1.13
N LEU A 218 7.11 3.63 -1.09
CA LEU A 218 6.18 4.70 -0.76
C LEU A 218 6.40 5.20 0.67
N THR A 219 6.56 4.30 1.65
CA THR A 219 6.87 4.67 3.04
C THR A 219 8.23 5.36 3.12
N LYS A 220 9.25 4.86 2.41
CA LYS A 220 10.56 5.50 2.37
C LYS A 220 10.51 6.88 1.71
N MET A 221 9.77 7.02 0.60
CA MET A 221 9.53 8.31 -0.05
C MET A 221 8.76 9.26 0.86
N ARG A 222 7.74 8.78 1.58
CA ARG A 222 7.02 9.55 2.60
C ARG A 222 7.98 10.03 3.68
N THR A 223 8.70 9.14 4.37
CA THR A 223 9.66 9.56 5.41
C THR A 223 10.72 10.55 4.92
N LEU A 224 11.27 10.37 3.71
CA LEU A 224 12.19 11.32 3.07
C LEU A 224 11.52 12.65 2.70
N ASN A 225 10.23 12.62 2.40
CA ASN A 225 9.42 13.78 2.05
C ASN A 225 8.68 14.37 3.26
N GLU A 226 8.85 13.81 4.45
CA GLU A 226 8.24 14.26 5.70
C GLU A 226 9.27 14.92 6.63
N SER A 227 10.56 14.64 6.43
CA SER A 227 11.65 15.14 7.27
C SER A 227 12.60 16.07 6.52
N ASP A 228 13.15 17.05 7.23
CA ASP A 228 14.24 17.90 6.76
C ASP A 228 15.57 17.14 6.91
N ALA A 229 16.28 16.96 5.80
CA ALA A 229 17.49 16.12 5.75
C ALA A 229 18.64 16.66 6.61
N LEU A 230 18.71 17.97 6.84
CA LEU A 230 19.76 18.60 7.63
C LEU A 230 19.51 18.37 9.13
N THR A 231 18.33 18.72 9.61
CA THR A 231 18.04 18.76 11.06
C THR A 231 17.52 17.43 11.60
N GLY A 232 16.97 16.57 10.73
CA GLY A 232 16.24 15.35 11.07
C GLY A 232 14.90 15.60 11.75
N CYS A 233 14.46 16.86 11.88
CA CYS A 233 13.11 17.22 12.26
C CYS A 233 12.14 17.00 11.09
N PHE A 234 10.84 17.03 11.34
CA PHE A 234 9.87 17.04 10.25
C PHE A 234 10.05 18.30 9.38
N ASN A 235 9.66 18.26 8.12
CA ASN A 235 9.61 19.46 7.29
C ASN A 235 8.31 20.23 7.51
N ARG A 236 8.26 21.44 6.93
CA ARG A 236 7.10 22.33 7.02
C ARG A 236 5.79 21.67 6.58
N ALA A 237 5.80 20.96 5.46
CA ALA A 237 4.59 20.37 4.88
C ALA A 237 3.95 19.35 5.83
N TYR A 238 4.76 18.39 6.32
CA TYR A 238 4.29 17.39 7.27
C TYR A 238 3.90 18.02 8.62
N GLY A 239 4.71 18.95 9.13
CA GLY A 239 4.42 19.61 10.41
C GLY A 239 3.06 20.31 10.43
N PHE A 240 2.67 20.92 9.30
CA PHE A 240 1.38 21.60 9.17
C PHE A 240 0.20 20.62 9.07
N GLU A 241 0.33 19.58 8.25
CA GLU A 241 -0.69 18.51 8.14
C GLU A 241 -0.91 17.82 9.49
N ALA A 242 0.19 17.52 10.20
CA ALA A 242 0.14 16.91 11.51
C ALA A 242 -0.55 17.83 12.53
N LEU A 243 -0.28 19.14 12.51
CA LEU A 243 -0.97 20.11 13.37
C LEU A 243 -2.49 20.10 13.13
N GLU A 244 -2.94 20.15 11.88
CA GLU A 244 -4.38 20.10 11.54
C GLU A 244 -5.06 18.81 12.02
N LEU A 245 -4.36 17.67 11.92
CA LEU A 245 -4.85 16.40 12.44
C LEU A 245 -4.98 16.42 13.97
N GLN A 246 -3.97 16.96 14.67
CA GLN A 246 -3.99 17.03 16.13
C GLN A 246 -5.01 18.04 16.66
N MET A 247 -5.26 19.15 15.96
CA MET A 247 -6.36 20.08 16.31
C MET A 247 -7.73 19.41 16.18
N ARG A 248 -7.96 18.64 15.11
CA ARG A 248 -9.19 17.83 14.97
C ARG A 248 -9.34 16.81 16.09
N ARG A 249 -8.24 16.16 16.49
CA ARG A 249 -8.21 15.22 17.62
C ARG A 249 -8.53 15.93 18.93
N SER A 250 -7.82 17.02 19.23
CA SER A 250 -8.00 17.85 20.44
C SER A 250 -9.45 18.34 20.57
N LYS A 251 -10.08 18.78 19.48
CA LYS A 251 -11.51 19.12 19.47
C LYS A 251 -12.40 17.96 19.91
N ARG A 252 -12.13 16.74 19.44
CA ARG A 252 -12.91 15.53 19.79
C ARG A 252 -12.66 15.08 21.23
N THR A 253 -11.42 15.15 21.69
CA THR A 253 -11.02 14.69 23.04
C THR A 253 -11.10 15.77 24.10
N GLN A 254 -11.43 17.01 23.72
CA GLN A 254 -11.37 18.20 24.58
C GLN A 254 -10.01 18.36 25.28
N SER A 255 -8.93 17.92 24.62
CA SER A 255 -7.58 18.02 25.18
C SER A 255 -6.89 19.30 24.75
N ARG A 256 -5.93 19.78 25.55
CA ARG A 256 -5.19 21.03 25.26
C ARG A 256 -4.01 20.77 24.35
N LEU A 257 -3.77 21.68 23.41
CA LEU A 257 -2.63 21.64 22.50
C LEU A 257 -1.91 22.99 22.57
N ALA A 258 -0.58 22.95 22.57
CA ALA A 258 0.24 24.15 22.54
C ALA A 258 1.20 24.14 21.34
N VAL A 259 1.48 25.33 20.83
CA VAL A 259 2.37 25.55 19.69
C VAL A 259 3.47 26.50 20.09
N LEU A 260 4.70 26.13 19.75
CA LEU A 260 5.88 26.94 19.92
C LEU A 260 6.45 27.28 18.54
N MET A 261 6.74 28.55 18.31
CA MET A 261 7.54 29.01 17.17
C MET A 261 8.91 29.42 17.68
N LEU A 262 9.97 28.85 17.11
CA LEU A 262 11.35 29.06 17.53
C LEU A 262 12.14 29.63 16.36
N ASP A 263 13.11 30.46 16.66
CA ASP A 263 14.05 31.01 15.69
C ASP A 263 15.45 31.10 16.28
N VAL A 264 16.46 30.81 15.46
CA VAL A 264 17.86 30.88 15.86
C VAL A 264 18.35 32.32 15.85
N ASP A 265 18.70 32.84 17.02
CA ASP A 265 19.15 34.22 17.17
C ASP A 265 20.42 34.49 16.38
N ASP A 266 20.47 35.63 15.70
CA ASP A 266 21.62 36.11 14.91
C ASP A 266 22.14 35.10 13.86
N PHE A 267 21.28 34.20 13.34
CA PHE A 267 21.69 33.14 12.42
C PHE A 267 22.39 33.65 11.16
N LYS A 268 21.90 34.76 10.58
CA LYS A 268 22.56 35.42 9.46
C LYS A 268 23.98 35.85 9.79
N THR A 269 24.22 36.43 10.97
CA THR A 269 25.55 36.83 11.43
C THR A 269 26.47 35.63 11.64
N ILE A 270 25.95 34.50 12.11
CA ILE A 270 26.70 33.24 12.21
C ILE A 270 27.18 32.80 10.82
N ASN A 271 26.28 32.80 9.82
CA ASN A 271 26.61 32.46 8.44
C ASN A 271 27.64 33.42 7.85
N ASP A 272 27.46 34.73 8.02
CA ASP A 272 28.33 35.74 7.45
C ASP A 272 29.76 35.67 8.05
N LYS A 273 29.88 35.32 9.34
CA LYS A 273 31.16 35.27 10.07
C LYS A 273 31.89 33.92 9.95
N HIS A 274 31.17 32.81 9.95
CA HIS A 274 31.74 31.46 10.04
C HIS A 274 31.47 30.60 8.80
N GLY A 275 30.72 31.12 7.83
CA GLY A 275 30.33 30.44 6.59
C GLY A 275 29.08 29.57 6.75
N HIS A 276 28.44 29.24 5.63
CA HIS A 276 27.20 28.46 5.62
C HIS A 276 27.32 27.07 6.25
N LEU A 277 28.47 26.40 6.11
CA LEU A 277 28.71 25.11 6.77
C LEU A 277 28.65 25.21 8.30
N ALA A 278 29.02 26.36 8.88
CA ALA A 278 28.87 26.59 10.31
C ALA A 278 27.40 26.78 10.68
N GLY A 279 26.63 27.52 9.89
CA GLY A 279 25.18 27.63 10.07
C GLY A 279 24.47 26.29 9.98
N ASP A 280 24.82 25.45 9.01
CA ASP A 280 24.28 24.11 8.85
C ASP A 280 24.49 23.27 10.12
N ARG A 281 25.69 23.30 10.70
CA ARG A 281 26.00 22.63 11.98
C ARG A 281 25.19 23.18 13.16
N VAL A 282 24.89 24.48 13.16
CA VAL A 282 24.02 25.09 14.17
C VAL A 282 22.60 24.55 14.05
N LEU A 283 22.06 24.49 12.84
CA LEU A 283 20.73 23.95 12.60
C LEU A 283 20.65 22.46 12.95
N GLU A 284 21.67 21.67 12.60
CA GLU A 284 21.82 20.27 13.03
C GLU A 284 21.79 20.14 14.55
N ALA A 285 22.53 20.99 15.26
CA ALA A 285 22.59 21.00 16.71
C ALA A 285 21.25 21.36 17.36
N VAL A 286 20.56 22.37 16.83
CA VAL A 286 19.21 22.77 17.28
C VAL A 286 18.22 21.64 17.04
N GLY A 287 18.15 21.10 15.82
CA GLY A 287 17.27 19.98 15.48
C GLY A 287 17.54 18.72 16.31
N GLY A 288 18.81 18.40 16.56
CA GLY A 288 19.21 17.32 17.46
C GLY A 288 18.76 17.57 18.90
N THR A 289 18.82 18.81 19.37
CA THR A 289 18.38 19.18 20.73
C THR A 289 16.87 19.06 20.87
N LEU A 290 16.09 19.57 19.91
CA LEU A 290 14.63 19.39 19.89
C LEU A 290 14.24 17.90 19.93
N ARG A 291 14.93 17.06 19.16
CA ARG A 291 14.65 15.61 19.12
C ARG A 291 14.95 14.89 20.42
N ARG A 292 15.96 15.33 21.19
CA ARG A 292 16.33 14.74 22.49
C ARG A 292 15.50 15.27 23.65
N SER A 293 15.09 16.54 23.60
CA SER A 293 14.38 17.21 24.69
C SER A 293 12.87 17.01 24.67
N LEU A 294 12.28 16.69 23.51
CA LEU A 294 10.83 16.55 23.33
C LEU A 294 10.40 15.08 23.24
N ARG A 295 9.12 14.82 23.51
CA ARG A 295 8.57 13.46 23.43
C ARG A 295 8.52 12.98 21.98
N THR A 296 8.44 11.66 21.80
CA THR A 296 8.21 11.05 20.47
C THR A 296 6.86 11.45 19.89
N THR A 297 5.86 11.70 20.74
CA THR A 297 4.52 12.16 20.36
C THR A 297 4.47 13.63 19.95
N ASP A 298 5.43 14.45 20.38
CA ASP A 298 5.47 15.86 20.05
C ASP A 298 6.00 16.06 18.63
N ILE A 299 5.34 16.94 17.89
CA ILE A 299 5.73 17.28 16.51
C ILE A 299 6.80 18.36 16.59
N LYS A 300 7.89 18.15 15.88
CA LYS A 300 9.04 19.05 15.81
C LYS A 300 9.41 19.17 14.35
N CYS A 301 9.19 20.34 13.78
CA CYS A 301 9.45 20.57 12.36
C CYS A 301 10.32 21.80 12.14
N ARG A 302 11.13 21.75 11.08
CA ARG A 302 11.80 22.92 10.53
C ARG A 302 10.81 23.64 9.63
N TYR A 303 10.34 24.79 10.10
CA TYR A 303 9.28 25.57 9.46
C TYR A 303 9.85 26.48 8.36
N GLY A 304 11.03 27.05 8.60
CA GLY A 304 11.73 27.96 7.69
C GLY A 304 13.22 27.64 7.58
N GLY A 305 14.04 28.62 7.18
CA GLY A 305 15.49 28.45 7.08
C GLY A 305 16.13 28.17 8.44
N ASP A 306 15.82 29.01 9.41
CA ASP A 306 16.30 29.04 10.80
C ASP A 306 15.15 28.96 11.82
N GLU A 307 13.93 28.75 11.33
CA GLU A 307 12.71 28.68 12.13
C GLU A 307 12.27 27.23 12.35
N PHE A 308 11.82 26.93 13.57
CA PHE A 308 11.25 25.65 13.95
C PHE A 308 9.86 25.83 14.55
N LEU A 309 8.97 24.90 14.24
CA LEU A 309 7.64 24.82 14.84
C LEU A 309 7.55 23.54 15.65
N VAL A 310 7.09 23.67 16.89
CA VAL A 310 6.88 22.54 17.81
C VAL A 310 5.42 22.51 18.23
N VAL A 311 4.80 21.33 18.15
CA VAL A 311 3.44 21.09 18.62
C VAL A 311 3.50 20.14 19.81
N LEU A 312 3.08 20.63 20.96
CA LEU A 312 3.03 19.89 22.21
C LEU A 312 1.60 19.37 22.42
N LEU A 313 1.48 18.05 22.49
CA LEU A 313 0.19 17.38 22.67
C LEU A 313 -0.17 17.30 24.15
N ASP A 314 -1.47 17.41 24.45
CA ASP A 314 -2.03 17.30 25.80
C ASP A 314 -1.29 18.20 26.82
N THR A 315 -0.86 19.39 26.37
CA THR A 315 0.03 20.27 27.11
C THR A 315 -0.64 21.65 27.29
N PRO A 316 -0.95 22.07 28.54
CA PRO A 316 -1.45 23.42 28.81
C PRO A 316 -0.35 24.48 28.63
N LEU A 317 -0.77 25.73 28.47
CA LEU A 317 0.12 26.87 28.20
C LEU A 317 1.28 27.01 29.21
N GLU A 318 1.01 26.81 30.50
CA GLU A 318 2.02 26.93 31.57
C GLU A 318 3.11 25.85 31.46
N ALA A 319 2.72 24.62 31.11
CA ALA A 319 3.66 23.54 30.85
C ALA A 319 4.43 23.79 29.55
N ALA A 320 3.76 24.29 28.51
CA ALA A 320 4.39 24.66 27.25
C ALA A 320 5.48 25.74 27.42
N ARG A 321 5.25 26.72 28.31
CA ARG A 321 6.28 27.71 28.68
C ARG A 321 7.49 27.09 29.36
N SER A 322 7.25 26.14 30.25
CA SER A 322 8.34 25.43 30.93
C SER A 322 9.19 24.64 29.93
N VAL A 323 8.55 24.02 28.93
CA VAL A 323 9.22 23.37 27.81
C VAL A 323 10.01 24.38 26.98
N ALA A 324 9.42 25.54 26.64
CA ALA A 324 10.10 26.60 25.88
C ALA A 324 11.38 27.08 26.58
N GLU A 325 11.32 27.38 27.88
CA GLU A 325 12.51 27.80 28.65
C GLU A 325 13.55 26.68 28.75
N HIS A 326 13.11 25.43 28.89
CA HIS A 326 14.02 24.28 28.85
C HIS A 326 14.74 24.18 27.51
N LEU A 327 14.03 24.29 26.38
CA LEU A 327 14.61 24.27 25.04
C LEU A 327 15.60 25.43 24.84
N ARG A 328 15.25 26.63 25.30
CA ARG A 328 16.13 27.81 25.23
C ARG A 328 17.47 27.53 25.92
N ARG A 329 17.43 27.03 27.16
CA ARG A 329 18.64 26.68 27.93
C ARG A 329 19.40 25.51 27.32
N ALA A 330 18.69 24.50 26.83
CA ALA A 330 19.29 23.33 26.21
C ALA A 330 20.09 23.74 24.96
N CYS A 331 19.51 24.55 24.07
CA CYS A 331 20.21 25.06 22.89
C CYS A 331 21.39 25.97 23.27
N GLU A 332 21.22 26.85 24.27
CA GLU A 332 22.31 27.73 24.76
C GLU A 332 23.50 26.94 25.34
N SER A 333 23.24 25.75 25.92
CA SER A 333 24.29 24.87 26.46
C SER A 333 25.06 24.09 25.41
N VAL A 334 24.54 23.97 24.19
CA VAL A 334 25.17 23.17 23.12
C VAL A 334 26.31 23.95 22.50
N GLN A 335 27.49 23.32 22.45
CA GLN A 335 28.68 23.87 21.82
C GLN A 335 28.84 23.27 20.43
N VAL A 336 28.75 24.11 19.40
CA VAL A 336 28.90 23.73 17.99
C VAL A 336 30.32 24.05 17.54
N GLU A 337 31.00 23.05 16.98
CA GLU A 337 32.36 23.22 16.45
C GLU A 337 32.33 23.92 15.09
N VAL A 338 33.06 25.04 14.99
CA VAL A 338 33.11 25.87 13.80
C VAL A 338 34.56 26.26 13.46
N PRO A 339 34.85 26.72 12.22
CA PRO A 339 36.16 27.25 11.91
C PRO A 339 36.54 28.36 12.91
N GLY A 340 37.66 28.15 13.62
CA GLY A 340 38.18 29.12 14.58
C GLY A 340 37.65 28.98 16.03
N GLY A 341 36.86 27.96 16.37
CA GLY A 341 36.52 27.67 17.77
C GLY A 341 35.21 26.92 17.99
N ARG A 342 34.56 27.22 19.12
CA ARG A 342 33.23 26.71 19.48
C ARG A 342 32.28 27.88 19.64
N LEU A 343 31.03 27.71 19.21
CA LEU A 343 29.97 28.68 19.40
C LEU A 343 28.80 28.05 20.14
N SER A 344 28.15 28.82 20.99
CA SER A 344 26.82 28.52 21.53
C SER A 344 25.77 29.27 20.73
N CYS A 345 24.68 28.60 20.36
CA CYS A 345 23.53 29.26 19.72
C CYS A 345 22.47 29.62 20.75
N LYS A 346 21.83 30.76 20.57
CA LYS A 346 20.63 31.14 21.32
C LYS A 346 19.41 31.01 20.41
N ILE A 347 18.25 30.85 21.02
CA ILE A 347 16.98 30.80 20.30
C ILE A 347 15.99 31.71 21.01
N SER A 348 15.16 32.37 20.21
CA SER A 348 13.96 33.05 20.68
C SER A 348 12.76 32.11 20.52
N VAL A 349 11.77 32.19 21.41
CA VAL A 349 10.63 31.26 21.41
C VAL A 349 9.30 31.98 21.69
N GLY A 350 8.40 31.96 20.72
CA GLY A 350 7.00 32.32 20.87
C GLY A 350 6.16 31.12 21.28
N VAL A 351 5.22 31.31 22.23
CA VAL A 351 4.37 30.23 22.77
C VAL A 351 2.91 30.65 22.74
N THR A 352 2.04 29.77 22.26
CA THR A 352 0.57 29.94 22.29
C THR A 352 -0.12 28.59 22.50
N ASP A 353 -1.35 28.60 23.01
CA ASP A 353 -2.21 27.43 23.06
C ASP A 353 -3.39 27.54 22.08
N SER A 354 -3.95 26.38 21.75
CA SER A 354 -5.18 26.29 20.98
C SER A 354 -6.38 26.66 21.85
N ASN A 355 -7.26 27.50 21.33
CA ASN A 355 -8.56 27.73 21.97
C ASN A 355 -9.42 26.46 21.92
N PRO A 356 -10.33 26.23 22.88
CA PRO A 356 -11.23 25.08 22.85
C PRO A 356 -12.02 24.99 21.53
N GLY A 357 -11.85 23.89 20.81
CA GLY A 357 -12.54 23.63 19.55
C GLY A 357 -12.02 24.40 18.32
N GLU A 358 -10.89 25.10 18.45
CA GLU A 358 -10.19 25.76 17.35
C GLU A 358 -9.71 24.73 16.31
N LEU A 359 -9.88 25.06 15.02
CA LEU A 359 -9.49 24.21 13.88
C LEU A 359 -8.63 24.95 12.84
N ASP A 360 -8.34 26.22 13.07
CA ASP A 360 -7.55 27.05 12.16
C ASP A 360 -6.06 26.97 12.53
N ALA A 361 -5.36 25.99 11.95
CA ALA A 361 -3.92 25.83 12.12
C ALA A 361 -3.12 27.07 11.68
N PRO A 362 -3.38 27.69 10.50
CA PRO A 362 -2.71 28.94 10.12
C PRO A 362 -2.81 30.04 11.18
N ALA A 363 -4.01 30.29 11.72
CA ALA A 363 -4.21 31.32 12.73
C ALA A 363 -3.48 31.02 14.04
N LEU A 364 -3.43 29.75 14.46
CA LEU A 364 -2.69 29.32 15.65
C LEU A 364 -1.18 29.51 15.48
N VAL A 365 -0.63 29.13 14.32
CA VAL A 365 0.79 29.34 14.00
C VAL A 365 1.12 30.84 13.94
N HIS A 366 0.25 31.65 13.35
CA HIS A 366 0.42 33.10 13.32
C HIS A 366 0.48 33.72 14.72
N ARG A 367 -0.31 33.24 15.69
CA ARG A 367 -0.21 33.70 17.09
C ARG A 367 1.12 33.33 17.74
N ALA A 368 1.65 32.14 17.43
CA ALA A 368 2.96 31.72 17.91
C ALA A 368 4.08 32.62 17.34
N ASP A 369 3.96 32.98 16.06
CA ASP A 369 4.88 33.88 15.37
C ASP A 369 4.82 35.33 15.92
N GLU A 370 3.62 35.87 16.16
CA GLU A 370 3.46 37.16 16.85
C GLU A 370 4.15 37.15 18.23
N ALA A 371 4.03 36.05 18.97
CA ALA A 371 4.69 35.91 20.27
C ALA A 371 6.22 35.82 20.15
N LEU A 372 6.73 35.16 19.10
CA LEU A 372 8.17 35.07 18.83
C LEU A 372 8.76 36.43 18.47
N TYR A 373 8.08 37.19 17.61
CA TYR A 373 8.52 38.53 17.22
C TYR A 373 8.68 39.45 18.45
N LEU A 374 7.74 39.36 19.41
CA LEU A 374 7.83 40.08 20.67
C LEU A 374 9.03 39.62 21.53
N ASP A 375 9.27 38.31 21.63
CA ASP A 375 10.41 37.77 22.38
C ASP A 375 11.75 38.26 21.83
N LYS A 376 11.91 38.27 20.50
CA LYS A 376 13.08 38.87 19.82
C LYS A 376 13.25 40.34 20.16
N SER A 377 12.17 41.12 20.13
CA SER A 377 12.20 42.56 20.45
C SER A 377 12.59 42.84 21.91
N LEU A 378 12.30 41.92 22.81
CA LEU A 378 12.57 42.02 24.25
C LEU A 378 13.87 41.32 24.67
N ARG A 379 14.67 40.84 23.70
CA ARG A 379 15.94 40.11 23.90
C ARG A 379 15.80 38.84 24.75
N GLY A 380 14.81 37.99 24.45
CA GLY A 380 14.71 36.63 25.01
C GLY A 380 14.06 36.55 26.40
N ARG A 381 13.03 37.37 26.66
CA ARG A 381 12.19 37.25 27.86
C ARG A 381 10.85 36.61 27.48
N ILE A 382 10.65 35.36 27.87
CA ILE A 382 9.36 34.67 27.76
C ILE A 382 8.33 35.39 28.65
N GLN A 383 7.52 36.28 28.08
CA GLN A 383 6.52 37.02 28.84
C GLN A 383 5.16 36.32 28.87
N PRO A 384 4.38 36.50 29.96
CA PRO A 384 3.04 35.99 30.05
C PRO A 384 2.08 36.84 29.22
N ARG A 385 1.54 36.33 28.10
CA ARG A 385 0.28 36.88 27.59
C ARG A 385 -0.58 35.94 26.76
N VAL A 386 -1.87 36.11 27.01
CA VAL A 386 -3.03 35.41 26.49
C VAL A 386 -3.67 36.35 25.46
N LYS A 387 -3.92 35.87 24.24
CA LYS A 387 -4.83 36.51 23.29
C LYS A 387 -6.07 35.61 23.20
N THR A 388 -6.82 35.52 24.29
CA THR A 388 -8.23 35.09 24.24
C THR A 388 -9.00 36.20 23.55
N GLY A 389 -9.84 35.83 22.58
CA GLY A 389 -10.39 36.71 21.55
C GLY A 389 -10.91 38.08 21.99
N ASP A 390 -10.77 39.04 21.06
CA ASP A 390 -11.41 40.36 21.02
C ASP A 390 -11.65 41.06 22.37
N THR A 391 -10.58 41.57 23.00
CA THR A 391 -10.60 42.89 23.66
C THR A 391 -9.20 43.34 24.12
N ALA A 392 -9.07 44.66 24.28
CA ALA A 392 -7.89 45.50 24.47
C ALA A 392 -6.69 44.98 25.32
N ILE A 393 -5.52 45.51 24.93
CA ILE A 393 -4.20 45.35 25.53
C ILE A 393 -4.15 45.93 26.96
N HIS A 394 -4.25 45.10 28.00
CA HIS A 394 -3.86 45.49 29.37
C HIS A 394 -2.50 44.92 29.78
N ALA A 395 -1.47 45.77 29.82
CA ALA A 395 -0.18 45.43 30.40
C ALA A 395 -0.37 45.28 31.92
N VAL A 396 -0.03 44.10 32.46
CA VAL A 396 0.02 43.91 33.91
C VAL A 396 1.32 44.53 34.39
N VAL A 397 1.22 45.74 34.95
CA VAL A 397 2.31 46.40 35.67
C VAL A 397 2.53 45.63 36.97
N ALA A 398 3.77 45.21 37.21
CA ALA A 398 4.19 44.62 38.47
C ALA A 398 3.97 45.63 39.61
N VAL A 399 3.20 45.22 40.62
CA VAL A 399 3.11 45.94 41.91
C VAL A 399 4.42 45.67 42.66
N PRO A 400 5.16 46.70 43.12
CA PRO A 400 6.32 46.49 43.96
C PRO A 400 5.89 46.00 45.34
N SER A 401 6.60 45.00 45.85
CA SER A 401 6.49 44.53 47.23
C SER A 401 6.86 45.66 48.19
N GLU A 402 5.88 46.22 48.89
CA GLU A 402 6.11 47.02 50.09
C GLU A 402 6.50 46.10 51.24
N SER A 403 7.58 46.52 51.90
CA SER A 403 8.10 46.04 53.17
C SER A 403 7.09 46.15 54.31
N ALA A 404 6.97 45.09 55.10
CA ALA A 404 6.71 45.14 56.54
C ALA A 404 7.35 43.91 57.21
#